data_AF-A0A2R6DAY5-F1
#
_entry.id   AF-A0A2R6DAY5-F1
#
_cell.length_a   1.000
_cell.length_b   1.000
_cell.length_c   1.000
_cell.angle_alpha   90.00
_cell.angle_beta   90.00
_cell.angle_gamma   90.00
#
_symmetry.space_group_name_H-M   'P 1'
#
loop_
_entity.id
_entity.type
_entity.pdbx_description
1 polymer ?
#
loop_
_entity_poly.entity_id
_entity_poly.type
_entity_poly.pdbx_seq_one_letter_code
_entity_poly.pdbx_strand_id
1 'polypeptide(L)'
;MLFAGLLTVAYLLRFLAAWPISVLSAVVGFTLGVRGVPVALAGAVVTCLPPYLLAGQFDRRGPLGTLADHGDRYFDAAGGFRGVVAARLAPLPADAVSYAAGLSKVTLPLYALATALGELPWVTAAVLVGGSAETLRIEGASGGSALAVGATALATLLLAEPAYRVLRA
;
A
#
# COMPACT_ATOMS: atom_id res chain seq x y z
N MET A 1 -13.41 20.51 9.57
CA MET A 1 -14.31 19.34 9.49
C MET A 1 -14.47 18.83 8.06
N LEU A 2 -14.74 19.68 7.07
CA LEU A 2 -14.76 19.33 5.64
C LEU A 2 -13.46 18.65 5.14
N PHE A 3 -12.29 19.14 5.56
CA PHE A 3 -10.99 18.56 5.21
C PHE A 3 -10.79 17.14 5.76
N ALA A 4 -11.23 16.86 6.99
CA ALA A 4 -11.15 15.54 7.58
C ALA A 4 -12.12 14.55 6.89
N GLY A 5 -13.33 15.00 6.54
CA GLY A 5 -14.27 14.20 5.75
C GLY A 5 -13.75 13.91 4.33
N LEU A 6 -13.15 14.90 3.67
CA LEU A 6 -12.54 14.74 2.35
C LEU A 6 -11.35 13.78 2.40
N LEU A 7 -10.53 13.83 3.47
CA LEU A 7 -9.47 12.87 3.73
C LEU A 7 -10.02 11.47 3.96
N THR A 8 -11.07 11.29 4.75
CA THR A 8 -11.70 9.99 4.99
C THR A 8 -12.26 9.40 3.70
N VAL A 9 -12.92 10.22 2.87
CA VAL A 9 -13.42 9.80 1.56
C VAL A 9 -12.27 9.47 0.60
N ALA A 10 -11.18 10.23 0.60
CA ALA A 10 -9.97 9.94 -0.17
C ALA A 10 -9.26 8.66 0.29
N TYR A 11 -9.25 8.39 1.60
CA TYR A 11 -8.72 7.15 2.19
C TYR A 11 -9.58 5.93 1.84
N LEU A 12 -10.90 6.10 1.79
CA LEU A 12 -11.84 5.05 1.37
C LEU A 12 -11.79 4.78 -0.14
N LEU A 13 -11.59 5.83 -0.95
CA LEU A 13 -11.41 5.73 -2.41
C LEU A 13 -10.03 5.23 -2.82
N ARG A 14 -9.11 5.02 -1.87
CA ARG A 14 -7.77 4.45 -2.13
C ARG A 14 -7.84 3.08 -2.81
N PHE A 15 -8.90 2.33 -2.53
CA PHE A 15 -9.20 1.04 -3.14
C PHE A 15 -9.43 1.12 -4.67
N LEU A 16 -9.82 2.29 -5.18
CA LEU A 16 -10.09 2.52 -6.61
C LEU A 16 -8.94 3.23 -7.33
N ALA A 17 -8.07 3.93 -6.58
CA ALA A 17 -7.11 4.89 -7.14
C ALA A 17 -5.66 4.37 -7.24
N ALA A 18 -5.39 3.11 -6.87
CA ALA A 18 -4.04 2.53 -6.91
C ALA A 18 -2.98 3.41 -6.23
N TRP A 19 -3.34 4.14 -5.15
CA TRP A 19 -2.40 5.05 -4.50
C TRP A 19 -1.36 4.23 -3.73
N PRO A 20 -0.07 4.25 -4.09
CA PRO A 20 0.91 3.33 -3.50
C PRO A 20 1.11 3.67 -2.02
N ILE A 21 1.03 2.66 -1.14
CA ILE A 21 1.46 2.78 0.28
C ILE A 21 2.87 3.37 0.35
N SER A 22 3.69 3.00 -0.64
CA SER A 22 5.06 3.47 -0.84
C SER A 22 5.19 5.00 -0.90
N VAL A 23 4.20 5.72 -1.45
CA VAL A 23 4.26 7.20 -1.50
C VAL A 23 4.09 7.80 -0.11
N LEU A 24 3.14 7.29 0.68
CA LEU A 24 2.93 7.75 2.05
C LEU A 24 4.12 7.38 2.95
N SER A 25 4.66 6.16 2.81
CA SER A 25 5.86 5.72 3.53
C SER A 25 7.09 6.55 3.14
N ALA A 26 7.22 6.96 1.89
CA ALA A 26 8.29 7.86 1.45
C ALA A 26 8.15 9.27 2.04
N VAL A 27 6.93 9.83 2.11
CA VAL A 27 6.67 11.12 2.78
C VAL A 27 6.98 11.04 4.29
N VAL A 28 6.62 9.93 4.94
CA VAL A 28 6.99 9.68 6.33
C VAL A 28 8.51 9.59 6.49
N GLY A 29 9.21 8.92 5.58
CA GLY A 29 10.67 8.90 5.58
C GLY A 29 11.32 10.26 5.34
N PHE A 30 10.73 11.11 4.51
CA PHE A 30 11.19 12.48 4.25
C PHE A 30 10.97 13.44 5.44
N THR A 31 10.07 13.11 6.36
CA THR A 31 9.71 14.00 7.49
C THR A 31 10.26 13.52 8.83
N LEU A 32 10.39 12.22 9.01
CA LEU A 32 10.80 11.58 10.26
C LEU A 32 12.08 10.74 10.12
N GLY A 33 12.68 10.68 8.92
CA GLY A 33 13.81 9.80 8.63
C GLY A 33 13.50 8.33 8.95
N VAL A 34 14.53 7.59 9.34
CA VAL A 34 14.41 6.16 9.72
C VAL A 34 13.48 5.94 10.92
N ARG A 35 13.31 6.94 11.79
CA ARG A 35 12.35 6.86 12.92
C ARG A 35 10.89 6.84 12.46
N GLY A 36 10.62 7.13 11.19
CA GLY A 36 9.32 7.02 10.57
C GLY A 36 8.87 5.58 10.29
N VAL A 37 9.76 4.58 10.35
CA VAL A 37 9.40 3.17 10.02
C VAL A 37 8.22 2.65 10.85
N PRO A 38 8.17 2.79 12.19
CA PRO A 38 7.02 2.32 12.98
C PRO A 38 5.71 3.03 12.62
N VAL A 39 5.77 4.33 12.32
CA VAL A 39 4.61 5.14 11.93
C VAL A 39 4.09 4.73 10.56
N ALA A 40 5.00 4.56 9.59
CA ALA A 40 4.66 4.08 8.25
C ALA A 40 4.09 2.66 8.29
N LEU A 41 4.61 1.79 9.17
CA LEU A 41 4.12 0.43 9.34
C LEU A 41 2.72 0.40 9.97
N ALA A 42 2.49 1.22 10.99
CA ALA A 42 1.16 1.40 11.57
C ALA A 42 0.17 1.91 10.52
N GLY A 43 0.57 2.89 9.71
CA GLY A 43 -0.21 3.38 8.58
C GLY A 43 -0.52 2.27 7.57
N ALA A 44 0.47 1.46 7.19
CA ALA A 44 0.28 0.32 6.30
C ALA A 44 -0.77 -0.65 6.83
N VAL A 45 -0.64 -1.09 8.10
CA VAL A 45 -1.63 -1.97 8.73
C VAL A 45 -3.02 -1.34 8.75
N VAL A 46 -3.14 -0.10 9.23
CA VAL A 46 -4.43 0.61 9.32
C VAL A 46 -5.10 0.72 7.95
N THR A 47 -4.35 1.01 6.89
CA THR A 47 -4.91 1.09 5.54
C THR A 47 -5.32 -0.26 4.95
N CYS A 48 -4.78 -1.36 5.48
CA CYS A 48 -5.14 -2.71 5.08
C CYS A 48 -6.32 -3.29 5.90
N LEU A 49 -6.80 -2.58 6.94
CA LEU A 49 -7.94 -3.02 7.74
C LEU A 49 -9.28 -2.91 7.00
N PRO A 50 -9.61 -1.80 6.29
CA PRO A 50 -10.88 -1.70 5.57
C PRO A 50 -11.15 -2.86 4.60
N PRO A 51 -10.24 -3.22 3.66
CA PRO A 51 -10.49 -4.34 2.74
C PRO A 51 -10.63 -5.69 3.47
N TYR A 52 -9.91 -5.90 4.57
CA TYR A 52 -10.02 -7.09 5.41
C TYR A 52 -11.38 -7.19 6.14
N LEU A 53 -11.88 -6.06 6.68
CA LEU A 53 -13.16 -6.04 7.40
C LEU A 53 -14.36 -6.08 6.45
N LEU A 54 -14.27 -5.36 5.33
CA LEU A 54 -15.33 -5.32 4.31
C LEU A 54 -15.49 -6.66 3.59
N ALA A 55 -14.44 -7.48 3.55
CA ALA A 55 -14.48 -8.83 2.96
C ALA A 55 -15.66 -9.68 3.49
N GLY A 56 -16.00 -9.58 4.78
CA GLY A 56 -17.10 -10.32 5.39
C GLY A 56 -18.50 -9.81 5.03
N GLN A 57 -18.61 -8.66 4.36
CA GLN A 57 -19.89 -8.05 3.96
C GLN A 57 -20.30 -8.37 2.53
N PHE A 58 -19.38 -8.90 1.70
CA PHE A 58 -19.66 -9.21 0.31
C PHE A 58 -20.20 -10.63 0.15
N ASP A 59 -21.19 -10.78 -0.72
CA ASP A 59 -21.72 -12.09 -1.09
C ASP A 59 -20.65 -12.87 -1.89
N ARG A 60 -20.49 -14.17 -1.61
CA ARG A 60 -19.47 -15.04 -2.23
C ARG A 60 -19.84 -15.46 -3.66
N ARG A 61 -20.55 -14.60 -4.40
CA ARG A 61 -21.00 -14.85 -5.78
C ARG A 61 -20.07 -14.15 -6.77
N GLY A 62 -19.84 -14.78 -7.92
CA GLY A 62 -18.98 -14.22 -8.98
C GLY A 62 -17.48 -14.21 -8.62
N PRO A 63 -16.69 -13.24 -9.12
CA PRO A 63 -15.22 -13.27 -9.00
C PRO A 63 -14.71 -13.24 -7.55
N LEU A 64 -15.46 -12.64 -6.62
CA LEU A 64 -15.18 -12.66 -5.18
C LEU A 64 -15.33 -14.06 -4.57
N GLY A 65 -16.26 -14.87 -5.08
CA GLY A 65 -16.41 -16.28 -4.68
C GLY A 65 -15.18 -17.11 -5.08
N THR A 66 -14.72 -16.93 -6.32
CA THR A 66 -13.48 -17.59 -6.78
C THR A 66 -12.27 -17.17 -5.95
N LEU A 67 -12.16 -15.90 -5.56
CA LEU A 67 -11.10 -15.43 -4.67
C LEU A 67 -11.21 -16.05 -3.27
N ALA A 68 -12.43 -16.17 -2.72
CA ALA A 68 -12.67 -16.84 -1.46
C ALA A 68 -12.24 -18.33 -1.50
N ASP A 69 -12.62 -19.06 -2.54
CA ASP A 69 -12.30 -20.50 -2.67
C ASP A 69 -10.79 -20.76 -2.82
N HIS A 70 -10.06 -19.86 -3.49
CA HIS A 70 -8.60 -19.93 -3.58
C HIS A 70 -7.94 -19.50 -2.26
N GLY A 71 -8.47 -18.45 -1.63
CA GLY A 71 -8.02 -17.98 -0.33
C GLY A 71 -8.16 -19.05 0.74
N ASP A 72 -9.34 -19.68 0.85
CA ASP A 72 -9.63 -20.72 1.83
C ASP A 72 -8.64 -21.89 1.64
N ARG A 73 -8.49 -22.41 0.42
CA ARG A 73 -7.48 -23.45 0.10
C ARG A 73 -6.05 -23.05 0.46
N TYR A 74 -5.68 -21.80 0.20
CA TYR A 74 -4.34 -21.30 0.51
C TYR A 74 -4.10 -21.18 2.02
N PHE A 75 -5.03 -20.59 2.77
CA PHE A 75 -4.89 -20.38 4.20
C PHE A 75 -5.09 -21.67 4.99
N ASP A 76 -5.85 -22.64 4.49
CA ASP A 76 -5.92 -24.00 5.05
C ASP A 76 -4.57 -24.72 4.92
N ALA A 77 -3.87 -24.54 3.80
CA ALA A 77 -2.56 -25.17 3.57
C ALA A 77 -1.40 -24.44 4.28
N ALA A 78 -1.38 -23.11 4.22
CA ALA A 78 -0.28 -22.29 4.73
C ALA A 78 -0.45 -21.91 6.21
N GLY A 79 -1.69 -21.88 6.71
CA GLY A 79 -2.08 -21.27 7.98
C GLY A 79 -2.24 -19.76 7.88
N GLY A 80 -3.16 -19.18 8.65
CA GLY A 80 -3.53 -17.76 8.58
C GLY A 80 -2.35 -16.78 8.71
N PHE A 81 -1.52 -16.92 9.75
CA PHE A 81 -0.38 -16.02 9.97
C PHE A 81 0.70 -16.15 8.88
N ARG A 82 1.19 -17.37 8.64
CA ARG A 82 2.27 -17.64 7.67
C ARG A 82 1.81 -17.30 6.25
N GLY A 83 0.56 -17.58 5.92
CA GLY A 83 -0.05 -17.23 4.65
C GLY A 83 -0.08 -15.72 4.41
N VAL A 84 -0.49 -14.92 5.41
CA VAL A 84 -0.50 -13.46 5.25
C VAL A 84 0.92 -12.92 5.10
N VAL A 85 1.89 -13.37 5.92
CA VAL A 85 3.29 -12.94 5.79
C VAL A 85 3.82 -13.25 4.39
N ALA A 86 3.64 -14.49 3.92
CA ALA A 86 4.14 -14.92 2.61
C ALA A 86 3.47 -14.13 1.46
N ALA A 87 2.16 -13.91 1.53
CA ALA A 87 1.42 -13.15 0.53
C ALA A 87 1.82 -11.66 0.47
N ARG A 88 2.22 -11.08 1.61
CA ARG A 88 2.71 -9.69 1.72
C ARG A 88 4.16 -9.50 1.27
N LEU A 89 4.98 -10.54 1.45
CA LEU A 89 6.34 -10.56 0.91
C LEU A 89 6.34 -10.73 -0.60
N ALA A 90 5.33 -11.43 -1.16
CA ALA A 90 5.12 -11.49 -2.59
C ALA A 90 4.66 -10.11 -3.12
N PRO A 91 5.02 -9.74 -4.36
CA PRO A 91 4.58 -8.50 -5.01
C PRO A 91 3.11 -8.61 -5.48
N LEU A 92 2.22 -8.99 -4.56
CA LEU A 92 0.79 -9.12 -4.79
C LEU A 92 0.09 -7.80 -4.43
N PRO A 93 -1.06 -7.49 -5.06
CA PRO A 93 -1.87 -6.36 -4.65
C PRO A 93 -2.25 -6.50 -3.17
N ALA A 94 -1.83 -5.54 -2.34
CA ALA A 94 -2.10 -5.48 -0.90
C ALA A 94 -3.58 -5.73 -0.57
N ASP A 95 -4.44 -5.15 -1.38
CA ASP A 95 -5.89 -5.26 -1.31
C ASP A 95 -6.39 -6.68 -1.53
N ALA A 96 -5.89 -7.40 -2.55
CA ALA A 96 -6.28 -8.78 -2.82
C ALA A 96 -5.92 -9.69 -1.63
N VAL A 97 -4.75 -9.47 -1.02
CA VAL A 97 -4.32 -10.20 0.19
C VAL A 97 -5.23 -9.91 1.37
N SER A 98 -5.61 -8.64 1.59
CA SER A 98 -6.55 -8.24 2.63
C SER A 98 -7.93 -8.87 2.46
N TYR A 99 -8.48 -8.84 1.25
CA TYR A 99 -9.77 -9.45 0.93
C TYR A 99 -9.75 -10.97 1.12
N ALA A 100 -8.72 -11.64 0.60
CA ALA A 100 -8.57 -13.09 0.77
C ALA A 100 -8.47 -13.47 2.26
N ALA A 101 -7.65 -12.75 3.04
CA ALA A 101 -7.50 -13.03 4.47
C ALA A 101 -8.81 -12.82 5.26
N GLY A 102 -9.58 -11.79 4.91
CA GLY A 102 -10.89 -11.52 5.52
C GLY A 102 -11.95 -12.54 5.13
N LEU A 103 -12.01 -12.92 3.85
CA LEU A 103 -12.91 -13.96 3.33
C LEU A 103 -12.62 -15.32 3.99
N SER A 104 -11.35 -15.63 4.21
CA SER A 104 -10.88 -16.86 4.86
C SER A 104 -10.84 -16.80 6.39
N LYS A 105 -11.42 -15.75 6.99
CA LYS A 105 -11.60 -15.61 8.45
C LYS A 105 -10.31 -15.77 9.26
N VAL A 106 -9.17 -15.36 8.70
CA VAL A 106 -7.92 -15.23 9.47
C VAL A 106 -8.19 -14.28 10.63
N THR A 107 -7.78 -14.60 11.86
CA THR A 107 -8.10 -13.72 12.99
C THR A 107 -7.42 -12.36 12.87
N LEU A 108 -8.14 -11.28 13.22
CA LEU A 108 -7.66 -9.90 13.13
C LEU A 108 -6.27 -9.68 13.76
N PRO A 109 -5.96 -10.16 14.98
CA PRO A 109 -4.62 -9.97 15.56
C PRO A 109 -3.53 -10.69 14.76
N LEU A 110 -3.80 -11.90 14.24
CA LEU A 110 -2.83 -12.60 13.38
C LEU A 110 -2.63 -11.86 12.06
N TYR A 111 -3.71 -11.38 11.45
CA TYR A 111 -3.66 -10.60 10.23
C TYR A 111 -2.86 -9.29 10.40
N ALA A 112 -3.10 -8.54 11.47
CA ALA A 112 -2.40 -7.29 11.74
C ALA A 112 -0.90 -7.50 11.96
N LEU A 113 -0.53 -8.49 12.79
CA LEU A 113 0.88 -8.83 13.05
C LEU A 113 1.58 -9.36 11.80
N ALA A 114 0.92 -10.24 11.05
CA ALA A 114 1.47 -10.80 9.81
C ALA A 114 1.64 -9.72 8.73
N THR A 115 0.69 -8.79 8.62
CA THR A 115 0.78 -7.65 7.71
C THR A 115 1.93 -6.74 8.10
N ALA A 116 2.08 -6.42 9.39
CA ALA A 116 3.22 -5.64 9.87
C ALA A 116 4.55 -6.31 9.53
N LEU A 117 4.68 -7.62 9.72
CA LEU A 117 5.91 -8.34 9.40
C LEU A 117 6.19 -8.45 7.89
N GLY A 118 5.15 -8.73 7.10
CA GLY A 118 5.29 -8.87 5.65
C GLY A 118 5.52 -7.55 4.91
N GLU A 119 4.97 -6.44 5.41
CA GLU A 119 5.17 -5.10 4.86
C GLU A 119 6.47 -4.44 5.33
N LEU A 120 7.10 -4.96 6.39
CA LEU A 120 8.29 -4.34 7.00
C LEU A 120 9.43 -4.09 5.98
N PRO A 121 9.81 -5.04 5.10
CA PRO A 121 10.86 -4.80 4.11
C PRO A 121 10.49 -3.67 3.13
N TRP A 122 9.25 -3.68 2.63
CA TRP A 122 8.76 -2.72 1.65
C TRP A 122 8.62 -1.31 2.23
N VAL A 123 8.05 -1.21 3.44
CA VAL A 123 7.91 0.05 4.17
C VAL A 123 9.28 0.62 4.51
N THR A 124 10.22 -0.22 4.96
CA THR A 124 11.58 0.22 5.26
C THR A 124 12.26 0.74 4.01
N ALA A 125 12.17 0.04 2.87
CA ALA A 125 12.72 0.50 1.60
C ALA A 125 12.13 1.86 1.19
N ALA A 126 10.81 2.03 1.27
CA ALA A 126 10.14 3.29 0.93
C ALA A 126 10.54 4.45 1.87
N VAL A 127 10.65 4.19 3.18
CA VAL A 127 11.10 5.17 4.18
C VAL A 127 12.56 5.57 3.92
N LEU A 128 13.43 4.62 3.61
CA LEU A 128 14.84 4.90 3.30
C LEU A 128 14.97 5.75 2.04
N VAL A 129 14.21 5.43 0.98
CA VAL A 129 14.15 6.26 -0.24
C VAL A 129 13.70 7.69 0.08
N GLY A 130 12.68 7.84 0.93
CA GLY A 130 12.22 9.16 1.39
C GLY A 130 13.25 9.92 2.21
N GLY A 131 13.93 9.25 3.14
CA GLY A 131 14.97 9.84 3.99
C GLY A 131 16.21 10.26 3.20
N SER A 132 16.60 9.51 2.16
CA SER A 132 17.72 9.90 1.28
C SER A 132 17.43 11.20 0.52
N ALA A 133 16.17 11.46 0.17
CA ALA A 133 15.78 12.73 -0.46
C ALA A 133 15.88 13.93 0.50
N GLU A 134 15.71 13.71 1.80
CA GLU A 134 15.91 14.72 2.85
C GLU A 134 17.41 15.04 3.05
N THR A 135 18.27 14.01 3.10
CA THR A 135 19.73 14.20 3.23
C THR A 135 20.31 15.00 2.06
N LEU A 136 19.86 14.72 0.83
CA LEU A 136 20.23 15.48 -0.37
C LEU A 136 19.82 16.97 -0.31
N ARG A 137 18.73 17.26 0.40
CA ARG A 137 18.22 18.63 0.58
C ARG A 137 18.99 19.38 1.68
N ILE A 138 19.47 18.67 2.71
CA ILE A 138 20.25 19.24 3.81
C ILE A 138 21.71 19.49 3.38
N GLU A 139 22.29 18.63 2.55
CA GLU A 139 23.67 18.81 2.03
C GLU A 139 23.79 19.86 0.92
N GLY A 140 22.70 20.55 0.57
CA GLY A 140 22.76 21.71 -0.33
C GLY A 140 23.23 21.37 -1.75
N ALA A 141 22.96 20.16 -2.24
CA ALA A 141 23.24 19.80 -3.62
C ALA A 141 22.36 20.66 -4.55
N SER A 142 22.96 21.67 -5.18
CA SER A 142 22.34 22.58 -6.15
C SER A 142 21.71 21.86 -7.37
N GLY A 143 21.91 20.54 -7.52
CA GLY A 143 21.29 19.69 -8.54
C GLY A 143 20.02 18.93 -8.10
N GLY A 144 19.64 18.94 -6.82
CA GLY A 144 18.48 18.16 -6.33
C GLY A 144 17.14 18.63 -6.91
N SER A 145 16.98 19.94 -7.08
CA SER A 145 15.80 20.53 -7.73
C SER A 145 15.76 20.20 -9.23
N ALA A 146 16.90 20.23 -9.92
CA ALA A 146 17.00 19.89 -11.34
C ALA A 146 16.70 18.40 -11.58
N LEU A 147 17.15 17.51 -10.68
CA LEU A 147 16.83 16.08 -10.73
C LEU A 147 15.36 15.79 -10.43
N ALA A 148 14.77 16.45 -9.43
CA ALA A 148 13.35 16.30 -9.11
C ALA A 148 12.44 16.82 -10.24
N VAL A 149 12.78 17.98 -10.80
CA VAL A 149 12.11 18.56 -11.98
C VAL A 149 12.30 17.64 -13.19
N GLY A 150 13.51 17.15 -13.43
CA GLY A 150 13.81 16.21 -14.51
C GLY A 150 13.02 14.91 -14.39
N ALA A 151 12.98 14.30 -13.21
CA ALA A 151 12.24 13.07 -12.97
C ALA A 151 10.72 13.26 -13.11
N THR A 152 10.20 14.40 -12.65
CA THR A 152 8.77 14.75 -12.78
C THR A 152 8.40 15.05 -14.22
N ALA A 153 9.27 15.76 -14.96
CA ALA A 153 9.11 16.00 -16.39
C ALA A 153 9.15 14.69 -17.19
N LEU A 154 10.06 13.77 -16.85
CA LEU A 154 10.17 12.48 -17.50
C LEU A 154 8.94 11.60 -17.21
N ALA A 155 8.49 11.57 -15.95
CA ALA A 155 7.29 10.83 -15.55
C ALA A 155 6.04 11.37 -16.24
N THR A 156 5.89 12.70 -16.34
CA THR A 156 4.76 13.32 -17.06
C THR A 156 4.82 13.04 -18.55
N LEU A 157 6.00 13.06 -19.19
CA LEU A 157 6.17 12.67 -20.59
C LEU A 157 5.83 11.19 -20.84
N LEU A 158 6.30 10.29 -19.96
CA LEU A 158 6.04 8.85 -20.05
C LEU A 158 4.55 8.52 -19.81
N LEU A 159 3.88 9.28 -18.95
CA LEU A 159 2.46 9.09 -18.63
C LEU A 159 1.51 9.87 -19.56
N ALA A 160 2.01 10.81 -20.35
CA ALA A 160 1.21 11.59 -21.29
C ALA A 160 0.55 10.69 -22.36
N GLU A 161 1.26 9.70 -22.86
CA GLU A 161 0.74 8.78 -23.88
C GLU A 161 -0.37 7.84 -23.34
N PRO A 162 -0.20 7.17 -22.19
CA PRO A 162 -1.29 6.43 -21.54
C PRO A 162 -2.51 7.31 -21.23
N ALA A 163 -2.29 8.52 -20.71
CA ALA A 163 -3.36 9.46 -20.38
C ALA A 163 -4.12 9.92 -21.63
N TYR A 164 -3.41 10.15 -22.74
CA TYR A 164 -4.01 10.57 -24.00
C TYR A 164 -4.85 9.48 -24.65
N ARG A 165 -4.46 8.21 -24.54
CA ARG A 165 -5.24 7.08 -25.06
C ARG A 165 -6.54 6.87 -24.28
N VAL A 166 -6.52 7.05 -22.95
CA VAL A 166 -7.73 6.90 -22.11
C VAL A 166 -8.72 8.04 -22.37
N LEU A 167 -8.25 9.25 -22.66
CA LEU A 167 -9.12 10.40 -22.98
C LEU A 167 -9.68 10.37 -24.41
N ARG A 168 -9.15 9.53 -25.30
CA ARG A 168 -9.63 9.34 -26.67
C ARG A 168 -10.48 8.08 -26.89
N ALA A 169 -10.55 7.19 -25.89
CA ALA A 169 -11.41 6.00 -25.90
C ALA A 169 -12.82 6.37 -25.42
#